data_AF-C5C4F2-F1
#
_entry.id   AF-C5C4F2-F1
#
_cell.length_a   1.000
_cell.length_b   1.000
_cell.length_c   1.000
_cell.angle_alpha   90.00
_cell.angle_beta   90.00
_cell.angle_gamma   90.00
#
_symmetry.space_group_name_H-M   'P 1'
#
loop_
_entity.id
_entity.type
_entity.pdbx_description
1 polymer ?
#
loop_
_entity_poly.entity_id
_entity_poly.type
_entity_poly.pdbx_seq_one_letter_code
_entity_poly.pdbx_strand_id
1 'polypeptide(L)'
;MGADLERLAELRERLDRVVQVAGSAAVAPRDGEAADPSGAVHVHLGADGELATLVVSETWREHHAPGSLGAVVRDTFIAAQTARATAAAEELAARLAEPEPTTRPLVPDGSSTADRLQRILADQPSGPHAASIAMTGLEGFLTEALTALDDAAREAERRRHVEHTATVGSAVAARVDGAGHLIAVEYDERWLADASAFTISLETTEAISDARAAAAASLDEPLAGTALADVARTIDDPVLLAQRLGLSV
;
A
#
# COMPACT_ATOMS: atom_id res chain seq x y z
N MET A 1 38.74 11.82 1.20
CA MET A 1 38.00 12.91 1.90
C MET A 1 37.25 13.83 0.94
N GLY A 2 37.89 14.56 0.01
CA GLY A 2 37.16 15.42 -0.94
C GLY A 2 36.25 14.67 -1.93
N ALA A 3 36.77 13.61 -2.57
CA ALA A 3 36.01 12.80 -3.54
C ALA A 3 34.84 12.02 -2.90
N ASP A 4 34.94 11.66 -1.63
CA ASP A 4 33.88 10.94 -0.91
C ASP A 4 32.68 11.85 -0.61
N LEU A 5 32.94 13.14 -0.33
CA LEU A 5 31.90 14.14 -0.10
C LEU A 5 31.16 14.52 -1.39
N GLU A 6 31.87 14.59 -2.51
CA GLU A 6 31.31 14.90 -3.82
C GLU A 6 30.38 13.77 -4.30
N ARG A 7 30.77 12.51 -4.08
CA ARG A 7 29.95 11.34 -4.38
C ARG A 7 28.71 11.23 -3.49
N LEU A 8 28.81 11.64 -2.23
CA LEU A 8 27.66 11.73 -1.32
C LEU A 8 26.69 12.84 -1.74
N ALA A 9 27.20 13.99 -2.22
CA ALA A 9 26.38 15.07 -2.74
C ALA A 9 25.61 14.66 -4.01
N GLU A 10 26.27 14.00 -4.96
CA GLU A 10 25.62 13.44 -6.17
C GLU A 10 24.55 12.40 -5.83
N LEU A 11 24.84 11.49 -4.88
CA LEU A 11 23.87 10.49 -4.44
C LEU A 11 22.65 11.15 -3.80
N ARG A 12 22.86 12.18 -2.97
CA ARG A 12 21.78 12.95 -2.37
C ARG A 12 20.94 13.68 -3.41
N GLU A 13 21.56 14.33 -4.40
CA GLU A 13 20.83 15.01 -5.48
C GLU A 13 20.03 14.03 -6.34
N ARG A 14 20.55 12.82 -6.57
CA ARG A 14 19.79 11.74 -7.21
C ARG A 14 18.61 11.29 -6.35
N LEU A 15 18.81 11.12 -5.04
CA LEU A 15 17.75 10.76 -4.11
C LEU A 15 16.68 11.86 -3.98
N ASP A 16 17.07 13.14 -3.89
CA ASP A 16 16.11 14.26 -3.85
C ASP A 16 15.32 14.33 -5.14
N ARG A 17 15.94 14.12 -6.31
CA ARG A 17 15.20 14.00 -7.58
C ARG A 17 14.23 12.83 -7.57
N VAL A 18 14.62 11.66 -7.09
CA VAL A 18 13.71 10.50 -6.96
C VAL A 18 12.56 10.79 -6.00
N VAL A 19 12.83 11.45 -4.87
CA VAL A 19 11.80 11.85 -3.89
C VAL A 19 10.89 12.94 -4.44
N GLN A 20 11.42 13.91 -5.18
CA GLN A 20 10.65 14.94 -5.86
C GLN A 20 9.76 14.35 -6.94
N VAL A 21 10.29 13.44 -7.77
CA VAL A 21 9.51 12.70 -8.76
C VAL A 21 8.48 11.83 -8.07
N ALA A 22 8.80 11.12 -6.99
CA ALA A 22 7.82 10.31 -6.25
C ALA A 22 6.73 11.18 -5.58
N GLY A 23 7.11 12.33 -5.03
CA GLY A 23 6.20 13.28 -4.38
C GLY A 23 5.34 14.07 -5.38
N SER A 24 5.88 14.41 -6.55
CA SER A 24 5.13 15.02 -7.65
C SER A 24 4.38 13.99 -8.50
N ALA A 25 4.77 12.72 -8.43
CA ALA A 25 4.08 11.56 -9.02
C ALA A 25 3.12 10.89 -8.03
N ALA A 26 2.66 11.60 -6.99
CA ALA A 26 1.31 11.37 -6.51
C ALA A 26 0.37 11.64 -7.70
N VAL A 27 0.19 10.62 -8.54
CA VAL A 27 -0.74 10.60 -9.66
C VAL A 27 -2.09 10.90 -9.06
N ALA A 28 -2.78 11.89 -9.63
CA ALA A 28 -4.11 12.23 -9.13
C ALA A 28 -4.95 10.94 -9.18
N PRO A 29 -5.57 10.52 -8.07
CA PRO A 29 -6.34 9.30 -8.07
C PRO A 29 -7.41 9.38 -9.17
N ARG A 30 -7.49 8.32 -10.00
CA ARG A 30 -8.35 8.25 -11.19
C ARG A 30 -9.47 7.27 -10.93
N ASP A 31 -10.64 7.58 -11.49
CA ASP A 31 -11.76 6.66 -11.52
C ASP A 31 -11.45 5.48 -12.46
N GLY A 32 -12.06 4.33 -12.20
CA GLY A 32 -12.03 3.17 -13.08
C GLY A 32 -13.44 2.79 -13.50
N GLU A 33 -13.66 2.49 -14.77
CA GLU A 33 -14.97 2.04 -15.24
C GLU A 33 -14.80 0.83 -16.14
N ALA A 34 -15.71 -0.14 -15.99
CA ALA A 34 -15.83 -1.25 -16.92
C ALA A 34 -17.28 -1.73 -17.02
N ALA A 35 -17.59 -2.32 -18.16
CA ALA A 35 -18.83 -3.03 -18.42
C ALA A 35 -18.50 -4.45 -18.88
N ASP A 36 -19.35 -5.42 -18.55
CA ASP A 36 -19.26 -6.74 -19.18
C ASP A 36 -19.61 -6.66 -20.69
N PRO A 37 -19.25 -7.65 -21.50
CA PRO A 37 -19.48 -7.61 -22.95
C PRO A 37 -20.96 -7.44 -23.37
N SER A 38 -21.92 -7.84 -22.53
CA SER A 38 -23.35 -7.63 -22.81
C SER A 38 -23.91 -6.28 -22.34
N GLY A 39 -23.16 -5.51 -21.53
CA GLY A 39 -23.66 -4.31 -20.86
C GLY A 39 -24.72 -4.61 -19.79
N ALA A 40 -24.74 -5.85 -19.27
CA ALA A 40 -25.62 -6.26 -18.18
C ALA A 40 -25.07 -5.87 -16.80
N VAL A 41 -23.75 -5.74 -16.67
CA VAL A 41 -23.06 -5.38 -15.44
C VAL A 41 -22.10 -4.23 -15.74
N HIS A 42 -22.24 -3.14 -14.99
CA HIS A 42 -21.36 -1.97 -15.03
C HIS A 42 -20.77 -1.73 -13.65
N VAL A 43 -19.46 -1.49 -13.59
CA VAL A 43 -18.74 -1.18 -12.35
C VAL A 43 -18.02 0.13 -12.54
N HIS A 44 -18.18 1.02 -11.57
CA HIS A 44 -17.46 2.27 -11.43
C HIS A 44 -16.73 2.32 -10.10
N LEU A 45 -15.42 2.49 -10.15
CA LEU A 45 -14.53 2.68 -9.02
C LEU A 45 -14.16 4.16 -8.93
N GLY A 46 -14.21 4.70 -7.73
CA GLY A 46 -13.77 6.06 -7.46
C GLY A 46 -12.26 6.21 -7.56
N ALA A 47 -11.83 7.47 -7.47
CA ALA A 47 -10.44 7.88 -7.46
C ALA A 47 -9.59 7.11 -6.42
N ASP A 48 -10.12 6.92 -5.22
CA ASP A 48 -9.53 6.14 -4.12
C ASP A 48 -9.44 4.64 -4.41
N GLY A 49 -10.08 4.17 -5.48
CA GLY A 49 -10.23 2.76 -5.81
C GLY A 49 -11.38 2.10 -5.06
N GLU A 50 -12.19 2.85 -4.31
CA GLU A 50 -13.39 2.34 -3.66
C GLU A 50 -14.50 2.09 -4.68
N LEU A 51 -15.40 1.15 -4.36
CA LEU A 51 -16.54 0.87 -5.22
C LEU A 51 -17.54 2.03 -5.11
N ALA A 52 -17.62 2.86 -6.14
CA ALA A 52 -18.56 3.98 -6.18
C ALA A 52 -19.95 3.50 -6.59
N THR A 53 -20.03 2.71 -7.67
CA THR A 53 -21.31 2.18 -8.17
C THR A 53 -21.10 0.81 -8.82
N LEU A 54 -22.01 -0.12 -8.55
CA LEU A 54 -22.21 -1.33 -9.35
C LEU A 54 -23.66 -1.39 -9.80
N VAL A 55 -23.88 -1.53 -11.10
CA VAL A 55 -25.21 -1.60 -11.70
C VAL A 55 -25.36 -2.91 -12.45
N VAL A 56 -26.36 -3.69 -12.06
CA VAL A 56 -26.88 -4.82 -12.82
C VAL A 56 -28.14 -4.36 -13.56
N SER A 57 -28.16 -4.53 -14.87
CA SER A 57 -29.28 -4.20 -15.75
C SER A 57 -30.40 -5.24 -15.63
N GLU A 58 -31.65 -4.85 -15.83
CA GLU A 58 -32.81 -5.76 -15.90
C GLU A 58 -32.67 -6.85 -16.99
N THR A 59 -31.85 -6.61 -18.02
CA THR A 59 -31.59 -7.55 -19.12
C THR A 59 -30.53 -8.61 -18.78
N TRP A 60 -30.03 -8.67 -17.53
CA TRP A 60 -28.95 -9.60 -17.17
C TRP A 60 -29.33 -11.08 -17.41
N ARG A 61 -30.59 -11.44 -17.17
CA ARG A 61 -31.12 -12.82 -17.36
C ARG A 61 -31.13 -13.25 -18.82
N GLU A 62 -31.13 -12.31 -19.76
CA GLU A 62 -31.09 -12.60 -21.20
C GLU A 62 -29.68 -13.03 -21.65
N HIS A 63 -28.65 -12.64 -20.89
CA HIS A 63 -27.25 -12.80 -21.27
C HIS A 63 -26.49 -13.78 -20.37
N HIS A 64 -26.91 -13.92 -19.11
CA HIS A 64 -26.18 -14.67 -18.08
C HIS A 64 -27.10 -15.64 -17.33
N ALA A 65 -26.58 -16.83 -17.04
CA ALA A 65 -27.25 -17.76 -16.15
C ALA A 65 -27.16 -17.24 -14.69
N PRO A 66 -28.15 -17.53 -13.82
CA PRO A 66 -28.11 -17.13 -12.41
C PRO A 66 -26.79 -17.48 -11.71
N GLY A 67 -26.32 -18.73 -11.86
CA GLY A 67 -25.06 -19.19 -11.26
C GLY A 67 -23.78 -18.58 -11.86
N SER A 68 -23.84 -17.88 -13.00
CA SER A 68 -22.68 -17.22 -13.59
C SER A 68 -22.59 -15.72 -13.26
N LEU A 69 -23.66 -15.10 -12.75
CA LEU A 69 -23.69 -13.65 -12.51
C LEU A 69 -22.57 -13.19 -11.55
N GLY A 70 -22.26 -13.98 -10.51
CA GLY A 70 -21.21 -13.66 -9.55
C GLY A 70 -19.81 -13.58 -10.17
N ALA A 71 -19.51 -14.49 -11.10
CA ALA A 71 -18.26 -14.46 -11.86
C ALA A 71 -18.20 -13.25 -12.80
N VAL A 72 -19.30 -12.92 -13.47
CA VAL A 72 -19.39 -11.74 -14.35
C VAL A 72 -19.15 -10.45 -13.57
N VAL A 73 -19.78 -10.31 -12.39
CA VAL A 73 -19.55 -9.16 -11.50
C VAL A 73 -18.09 -9.04 -11.11
N ARG A 74 -17.47 -10.15 -10.66
CA ARG A 74 -16.05 -10.17 -10.30
C ARG A 74 -15.16 -9.76 -11.47
N ASP A 75 -15.39 -10.33 -12.65
CA ASP A 75 -14.55 -10.09 -13.82
C ASP A 75 -14.68 -8.63 -14.31
N THR A 76 -15.89 -8.06 -14.29
CA THR A 76 -16.12 -6.65 -14.59
C THR A 76 -15.47 -5.73 -13.55
N PHE A 77 -15.50 -6.11 -12.27
CA PHE A 77 -14.81 -5.36 -11.21
C PHE A 77 -13.29 -5.38 -11.40
N ILE A 78 -12.69 -6.53 -11.76
CA ILE A 78 -11.27 -6.65 -12.10
C ILE A 78 -10.92 -5.80 -13.34
N ALA A 79 -11.81 -5.78 -14.35
CA ALA A 79 -11.63 -4.93 -15.53
C ALA A 79 -11.62 -3.44 -15.17
N ALA A 80 -12.50 -2.99 -14.26
CA ALA A 80 -12.52 -1.60 -13.79
C ALA A 80 -11.23 -1.23 -13.03
N GLN A 81 -10.71 -2.13 -12.19
CA GLN A 81 -9.40 -1.94 -11.53
C GLN A 81 -8.26 -1.85 -12.54
N THR A 82 -8.28 -2.72 -13.55
CA THR A 82 -7.26 -2.75 -14.61
C THR A 82 -7.29 -1.46 -15.44
N ALA A 83 -8.49 -0.96 -15.77
CA ALA A 83 -8.67 0.31 -16.47
C ALA A 83 -8.10 1.47 -15.66
N ARG A 84 -8.37 1.51 -14.35
CA ARG A 84 -7.79 2.50 -13.43
C ARG A 84 -6.26 2.43 -13.37
N ALA A 85 -5.70 1.23 -13.20
CA ALA A 85 -4.25 1.04 -13.15
C ALA A 85 -3.57 1.45 -14.47
N THR A 86 -4.19 1.15 -15.60
CA THR A 86 -3.70 1.54 -16.93
C THR A 86 -3.71 3.07 -17.09
N ALA A 87 -4.82 3.72 -16.73
CA ALA A 87 -4.92 5.17 -16.78
C ALA A 87 -3.89 5.87 -15.87
N ALA A 88 -3.63 5.31 -14.68
CA ALA A 88 -2.60 5.81 -13.78
C ALA A 88 -1.19 5.63 -14.34
N ALA A 89 -0.90 4.48 -14.98
CA ALA A 89 0.38 4.21 -15.61
C ALA A 89 0.65 5.12 -16.81
N GLU A 90 -0.36 5.39 -17.64
CA GLU A 90 -0.26 6.33 -18.76
C GLU A 90 0.02 7.76 -18.29
N GLU A 91 -0.65 8.21 -17.23
CA GLU A 91 -0.37 9.52 -16.64
C GLU A 91 1.04 9.59 -16.04
N LEU A 92 1.46 8.56 -15.33
CA LEU A 92 2.82 8.48 -14.80
C LEU A 92 3.85 8.55 -15.92
N ALA A 93 3.64 7.81 -17.02
CA ALA A 93 4.52 7.85 -18.19
C ALA A 93 4.56 9.24 -18.83
N ALA A 94 3.41 9.93 -18.91
CA ALA A 94 3.35 11.31 -19.40
C ALA A 94 4.14 12.28 -18.50
N ARG A 95 4.02 12.17 -17.18
CA ARG A 95 4.77 13.00 -16.22
C ARG A 95 6.27 12.73 -16.25
N LEU A 96 6.67 11.46 -16.40
CA LEU A 96 8.10 11.10 -16.51
C LEU A 96 8.74 11.58 -17.82
N ALA A 97 7.95 11.92 -18.84
CA ALA A 97 8.43 12.55 -20.05
C ALA A 97 8.63 14.07 -19.91
N GLU A 98 8.14 14.68 -18.82
CA GLU A 98 8.39 16.09 -18.52
C GLU A 98 9.85 16.32 -18.07
N PRO A 99 10.43 17.50 -18.34
CA PRO A 99 11.80 17.80 -17.95
C PRO A 99 12.00 17.69 -16.43
N GLU A 100 13.16 17.17 -16.01
CA GLU A 100 13.48 16.94 -14.60
C GLU A 100 13.27 18.22 -13.75
N PRO A 101 12.60 18.12 -12.60
CA PRO A 101 12.43 19.25 -11.69
C PRO A 101 13.79 19.73 -11.19
N THR A 102 13.90 21.05 -10.95
CA THR A 102 15.09 21.63 -10.36
C THR A 102 15.28 21.12 -8.93
N THR A 103 16.52 20.73 -8.61
CA THR A 103 16.91 20.30 -7.26
C THR A 103 16.56 21.38 -6.24
N ARG A 104 15.91 21.01 -5.13
CA ARG A 104 15.55 21.98 -4.09
C ARG A 104 16.81 22.50 -3.38
N PRO A 105 16.84 23.79 -2.99
CA PRO A 105 17.86 24.30 -2.08
C PRO A 105 17.88 23.49 -0.78
N LEU A 106 19.06 23.25 -0.25
CA LEU A 106 19.24 22.55 1.01
C LEU A 106 18.54 23.32 2.14
N VAL A 107 17.49 22.74 2.72
CA VAL A 107 16.92 23.27 3.96
C VAL A 107 17.91 22.91 5.08
N PRO A 108 18.49 23.89 5.79
CA PRO A 108 19.41 23.63 6.89
C PRO A 108 18.61 23.24 8.14
N ASP A 109 18.01 22.06 8.14
CA ASP A 109 17.27 21.59 9.32
C ASP A 109 18.22 20.89 10.29
N GLY A 110 18.84 21.70 11.16
CA GLY A 110 19.69 21.26 12.28
C GLY A 110 18.96 20.49 13.41
N SER A 111 17.80 19.92 13.10
CA SER A 111 16.95 19.17 14.03
C SER A 111 16.89 17.67 13.73
N SER A 112 17.56 17.22 12.66
CA SER A 112 17.52 15.85 12.18
C SER A 112 18.11 14.87 13.20
N THR A 113 17.66 13.61 13.16
CA THR A 113 18.21 12.52 13.97
C THR A 113 19.72 12.38 13.77
N ALA A 114 20.20 12.64 12.54
CA ALA A 114 21.62 12.65 12.21
C ALA A 114 22.40 13.72 12.99
N ASP A 115 21.88 14.94 13.13
CA ASP A 115 22.54 16.00 13.90
C ASP A 115 22.59 15.70 15.40
N ARG A 116 21.58 15.00 15.93
CA ARG A 116 21.56 14.53 17.33
C ARG A 116 22.60 13.44 17.54
N LEU A 117 22.70 12.49 16.61
CA LEU A 117 23.67 11.42 16.67
C LEU A 117 25.11 11.94 16.55
N GLN A 118 25.33 12.92 15.68
CA GLN A 118 26.64 13.56 15.51
C GLN A 118 27.10 14.29 16.79
N ARG A 119 26.17 14.90 17.54
CA ARG A 119 26.47 15.47 18.86
C ARG A 119 26.84 14.42 19.89
N ILE A 120 26.08 13.33 19.97
CA ILE A 120 26.38 12.21 20.89
C ILE A 120 27.76 11.61 20.58
N LEU A 121 28.10 11.47 19.30
CA LEU A 121 29.41 11.00 18.84
C LEU A 121 30.55 11.97 19.16
N ALA A 122 30.31 13.29 19.07
CA ALA A 122 31.31 14.31 19.36
C ALA A 122 31.72 14.36 20.84
N ASP A 123 30.82 13.94 21.74
CA ASP A 123 31.05 13.90 23.19
C ASP A 123 31.71 12.58 23.67
N GLN A 124 31.96 11.60 22.79
CA GLN A 124 32.58 10.33 23.16
C GLN A 124 34.12 10.41 23.26
N PRO A 125 34.75 9.65 24.18
CA PRO A 125 36.20 9.53 24.23
C PRO A 125 36.75 8.85 22.96
N SER A 126 37.46 9.63 22.14
CA SER A 126 38.09 9.17 20.90
C SER A 126 39.15 8.10 21.17
N GLY A 127 38.91 6.86 20.73
CA GLY A 127 39.88 5.77 20.78
C GLY A 127 39.54 4.63 19.81
N PRO A 128 40.54 3.93 19.24
CA PRO A 128 40.33 2.87 18.25
C PRO A 128 39.46 1.70 18.76
N HIS A 129 39.40 1.49 20.08
CA HIS A 129 38.54 0.47 20.69
C HIS A 129 37.06 0.85 20.68
N ALA A 130 36.72 2.11 20.97
CA ALA A 130 35.34 2.62 20.94
C ALA A 130 34.76 2.58 19.51
N ALA A 131 35.58 2.92 18.51
CA ALA A 131 35.19 2.81 17.10
C ALA A 131 34.88 1.37 16.67
N SER A 132 35.65 0.39 17.15
CA SER A 132 35.41 -1.04 16.86
C SER A 132 34.11 -1.56 17.49
N ILE A 133 33.79 -1.12 18.72
CA ILE A 133 32.54 -1.49 19.41
C ILE A 133 31.35 -0.89 18.67
N ALA A 134 31.43 0.39 18.29
CA ALA A 134 30.38 1.07 17.54
C ALA A 134 30.10 0.42 16.18
N MET A 135 31.15 0.03 15.44
CA MET A 135 31.00 -0.68 14.17
C MET A 135 30.36 -2.06 14.36
N THR A 136 30.77 -2.81 15.38
CA THR A 136 30.17 -4.13 15.68
C THR A 136 28.69 -4.00 16.08
N GLY A 137 28.36 -2.98 16.89
CA GLY A 137 26.99 -2.67 17.27
C GLY A 137 26.14 -2.24 16.06
N LEU A 138 26.71 -1.46 15.15
CA LEU A 138 26.05 -1.05 13.90
C LEU A 138 25.77 -2.24 12.99
N GLU A 139 26.75 -3.13 12.79
CA GLU A 139 26.57 -4.35 11.99
C GLU A 139 25.50 -5.27 12.58
N GLY A 140 25.50 -5.45 13.91
CA GLY A 140 24.46 -6.20 14.61
C GLY A 140 23.07 -5.59 14.43
N PHE A 141 22.97 -4.27 14.60
CA PHE A 141 21.72 -3.54 14.40
C PHE A 141 21.22 -3.61 12.95
N LEU A 142 22.10 -3.46 11.95
CA LEU A 142 21.72 -3.56 10.55
C LEU A 142 21.24 -4.97 10.19
N THR A 143 21.89 -5.99 10.72
CA THR A 143 21.48 -7.39 10.52
C THR A 143 20.10 -7.65 11.11
N GLU A 144 19.84 -7.13 12.31
CA GLU A 144 18.53 -7.21 12.96
C GLU A 144 17.46 -6.46 12.16
N ALA A 145 17.76 -5.24 11.70
CA ALA A 145 16.84 -4.43 10.91
C ALA A 145 16.47 -5.11 9.59
N LEU A 146 17.45 -5.71 8.89
CA LEU A 146 17.20 -6.49 7.66
C LEU A 146 16.34 -7.72 7.94
N THR A 147 16.61 -8.44 9.03
CA THR A 147 15.81 -9.61 9.43
C THR A 147 14.37 -9.21 9.76
N ALA A 148 14.19 -8.14 10.53
CA ALA A 148 12.89 -7.61 10.89
C ALA A 148 12.09 -7.14 9.66
N LEU A 149 12.77 -6.56 8.67
CA LEU A 149 12.17 -6.17 7.40
C LEU A 149 11.70 -7.40 6.59
N ASP A 150 12.53 -8.43 6.47
CA ASP A 150 12.15 -9.67 5.78
C ASP A 150 10.97 -10.36 6.46
N ASP A 151 10.96 -10.42 7.79
CA ASP A 151 9.85 -11.00 8.56
C ASP A 151 8.57 -10.18 8.39
N ALA A 152 8.66 -8.85 8.42
CA ALA A 152 7.54 -7.95 8.15
C ALA A 152 7.01 -8.11 6.72
N ALA A 153 7.90 -8.28 5.73
CA ALA A 153 7.50 -8.52 4.34
C ALA A 153 6.76 -9.86 4.20
N ARG A 154 7.25 -10.93 4.85
CA ARG A 154 6.58 -12.24 4.86
C ARG A 154 5.23 -12.21 5.59
N GLU A 155 5.11 -11.45 6.67
CA GLU A 155 3.85 -11.25 7.38
C GLU A 155 2.86 -10.43 6.53
N ALA A 156 3.31 -9.34 5.93
CA ALA A 156 2.49 -8.53 5.02
C ALA A 156 1.97 -9.35 3.85
N GLU A 157 2.82 -10.19 3.25
CA GLU A 157 2.41 -11.10 2.18
C GLU A 157 1.40 -12.14 2.66
N ARG A 158 1.60 -12.75 3.83
CA ARG A 158 0.61 -13.68 4.40
C ARG A 158 -0.75 -13.01 4.64
N ARG A 159 -0.75 -11.78 5.17
CA ARG A 159 -1.98 -11.01 5.41
C ARG A 159 -2.70 -10.67 4.11
N ARG A 160 -1.97 -10.37 3.03
CA ARG A 160 -2.57 -10.14 1.71
C ARG A 160 -3.39 -11.33 1.21
N HIS A 161 -3.03 -12.55 1.57
CA HIS A 161 -3.77 -13.76 1.18
C HIS A 161 -4.89 -14.15 2.14
N VAL A 162 -5.10 -13.42 3.24
CA VAL A 162 -6.24 -13.67 4.14
C VAL A 162 -7.50 -13.25 3.42
N GLU A 163 -8.48 -14.16 3.38
CA GLU A 163 -9.77 -13.88 2.76
C GLU A 163 -10.73 -13.29 3.79
N HIS A 164 -11.42 -12.22 3.38
CA HIS A 164 -12.48 -11.58 4.14
C HIS A 164 -13.79 -11.77 3.41
N THR A 165 -14.83 -12.21 4.11
CA THR A 165 -16.16 -12.42 3.55
C THR A 165 -17.16 -11.56 4.29
N ALA A 166 -17.98 -10.82 3.54
CA ALA A 166 -19.16 -10.17 4.07
C ALA A 166 -20.40 -10.74 3.37
N THR A 167 -21.49 -10.81 4.12
CA THR A 167 -22.77 -11.32 3.65
C THR A 167 -23.84 -10.30 3.96
N VAL A 168 -24.60 -9.90 2.94
CA VAL A 168 -25.76 -9.02 3.09
C VAL A 168 -27.00 -9.90 3.08
N GLY A 169 -27.75 -9.83 4.17
CA GLY A 169 -28.88 -10.73 4.41
C GLY A 169 -28.45 -12.20 4.44
N SER A 170 -29.12 -13.02 3.63
CA SER A 170 -28.78 -14.45 3.44
C SER A 170 -28.53 -14.81 1.97
N ALA A 171 -28.41 -13.79 1.11
CA ALA A 171 -28.55 -13.95 -0.32
C ALA A 171 -27.31 -13.55 -1.13
N VAL A 172 -26.51 -12.61 -0.64
CA VAL A 172 -25.31 -12.14 -1.34
C VAL A 172 -24.10 -12.23 -0.43
N ALA A 173 -23.06 -12.94 -0.88
CA ALA A 173 -21.78 -12.99 -0.20
C ALA A 173 -20.67 -12.48 -1.13
N ALA A 174 -19.88 -11.52 -0.66
CA ALA A 174 -18.69 -11.04 -1.36
C ALA A 174 -17.45 -11.44 -0.57
N ARG A 175 -16.43 -11.90 -1.28
CA ARG A 175 -15.16 -12.32 -0.70
C ARG A 175 -14.01 -11.55 -1.34
N VAL A 176 -13.18 -10.94 -0.51
CA VAL A 176 -11.99 -10.17 -0.91
C VAL A 176 -10.73 -10.74 -0.25
N ASP A 177 -9.57 -10.47 -0.82
CA ASP A 177 -8.28 -10.75 -0.17
C ASP A 177 -7.91 -9.63 0.83
N GLY A 178 -6.79 -9.78 1.54
CA GLY A 178 -6.31 -8.79 2.51
C GLY A 178 -5.80 -7.50 1.87
N ALA A 179 -5.67 -7.46 0.53
CA ALA A 179 -5.41 -6.24 -0.24
C ALA A 179 -6.71 -5.58 -0.74
N GLY A 180 -7.89 -6.17 -0.47
CA GLY A 180 -9.18 -5.68 -0.92
C GLY A 180 -9.55 -6.08 -2.36
N HIS A 181 -8.79 -6.98 -3.01
CA HIS A 181 -9.15 -7.48 -4.32
C HIS A 181 -10.33 -8.44 -4.23
N LEU A 182 -11.33 -8.26 -5.09
CA LEU A 182 -12.51 -9.11 -5.14
C LEU A 182 -12.17 -10.51 -5.71
N ILE A 183 -12.28 -11.53 -4.85
CA ILE A 183 -12.02 -12.94 -5.19
C ILE A 183 -13.29 -13.59 -5.76
N ALA A 184 -14.44 -13.35 -5.13
CA ALA A 184 -15.70 -13.98 -5.50
C ALA A 184 -16.90 -13.14 -5.06
N VAL A 185 -17.99 -13.29 -5.82
CA VAL A 185 -19.34 -12.88 -5.44
C VAL A 185 -20.23 -14.10 -5.63
N GLU A 186 -20.98 -14.46 -4.60
CA GLU A 186 -21.88 -15.61 -4.59
C GLU A 186 -23.30 -15.15 -4.29
N TYR A 187 -24.26 -15.73 -5.03
CA TYR A 187 -25.67 -15.44 -4.92
C TYR A 187 -26.44 -16.70 -4.53
N ASP A 188 -27.40 -16.59 -3.62
CA ASP A 188 -28.42 -17.63 -3.45
C ASP A 188 -29.31 -17.67 -4.70
N GLU A 189 -29.35 -18.82 -5.38
CA GLU A 189 -30.06 -18.96 -6.66
C GLU A 189 -31.56 -18.75 -6.53
N ARG A 190 -32.17 -19.08 -5.38
CA ARG A 190 -33.61 -18.91 -5.16
C ARG A 190 -33.95 -17.44 -5.01
N TRP A 191 -33.18 -16.71 -4.23
CA TRP A 191 -33.30 -15.26 -4.12
C TRP A 191 -33.07 -14.59 -5.49
N LEU A 192 -32.04 -15.01 -6.23
CA LEU A 192 -31.68 -14.40 -7.51
C LEU A 192 -32.78 -14.58 -8.58
N ALA A 193 -33.57 -15.66 -8.49
CA ALA A 193 -34.72 -15.89 -9.36
C ALA A 193 -35.78 -14.79 -9.23
N ASP A 194 -36.01 -14.29 -8.01
CA ASP A 194 -37.07 -13.33 -7.70
C ASP A 194 -36.56 -11.89 -7.52
N ALA A 195 -35.26 -11.69 -7.32
CA ALA A 195 -34.67 -10.37 -7.08
C ALA A 195 -34.75 -9.44 -8.30
N SER A 196 -35.03 -8.15 -8.07
CA SER A 196 -34.95 -7.12 -9.09
C SER A 196 -33.49 -6.74 -9.38
N ALA A 197 -33.18 -6.22 -10.57
CA ALA A 197 -31.81 -5.83 -10.88
C ALA A 197 -31.30 -4.69 -9.99
N PHE A 198 -32.21 -3.80 -9.55
CA PHE A 198 -31.93 -2.79 -8.54
C PHE A 198 -31.51 -3.41 -7.20
N THR A 199 -32.25 -4.40 -6.69
CA THR A 199 -31.92 -5.09 -5.43
C THR A 199 -30.58 -5.81 -5.53
N ILE A 200 -30.32 -6.49 -6.66
CA ILE A 200 -29.04 -7.16 -6.91
C ILE A 200 -27.89 -6.15 -6.88
N SER A 201 -28.05 -5.01 -7.55
CA SER A 201 -27.05 -3.92 -7.57
C SER A 201 -26.73 -3.42 -6.16
N LEU A 202 -27.78 -3.14 -5.37
CA LEU A 202 -27.66 -2.61 -4.02
C LEU A 202 -26.95 -3.60 -3.07
N GLU A 203 -27.48 -4.82 -2.94
CA GLU A 203 -26.95 -5.82 -2.01
C GLU A 203 -25.53 -6.28 -2.40
N THR A 204 -25.22 -6.32 -3.70
CA THR A 204 -23.85 -6.62 -4.17
C THR A 204 -22.89 -5.50 -3.82
N THR A 205 -23.29 -4.23 -4.01
CA THR A 205 -22.45 -3.07 -3.66
C THR A 205 -22.15 -3.04 -2.16
N GLU A 206 -23.17 -3.28 -1.34
CA GLU A 206 -23.06 -3.34 0.11
C GLU A 206 -22.14 -4.50 0.55
N ALA A 207 -22.34 -5.71 0.02
CA ALA A 207 -21.51 -6.87 0.36
C ALA A 207 -20.02 -6.65 0.00
N ILE A 208 -19.73 -6.08 -1.18
CA ILE A 208 -18.35 -5.78 -1.58
C ILE A 208 -17.73 -4.71 -0.67
N SER A 209 -18.47 -3.66 -0.37
CA SER A 209 -18.01 -2.56 0.51
C SER A 209 -17.70 -3.07 1.91
N ASP A 210 -18.58 -3.89 2.49
CA ASP A 210 -18.39 -4.48 3.82
C ASP A 210 -17.20 -5.45 3.85
N ALA A 211 -17.03 -6.28 2.82
CA ALA A 211 -15.91 -7.20 2.73
C ALA A 211 -14.57 -6.43 2.67
N ARG A 212 -14.52 -5.33 1.90
CA ARG A 212 -13.35 -4.45 1.83
C ARG A 212 -13.10 -3.70 3.13
N ALA A 213 -14.14 -3.21 3.80
CA ALA A 213 -14.00 -2.57 5.11
C ALA A 213 -13.43 -3.55 6.14
N ALA A 214 -13.86 -4.82 6.11
CA ALA A 214 -13.32 -5.87 6.97
C ALA A 214 -11.84 -6.17 6.67
N ALA A 215 -11.45 -6.16 5.39
CA ALA A 215 -10.05 -6.31 4.99
C ALA A 215 -9.20 -5.11 5.46
N ALA A 216 -9.68 -3.88 5.26
CA ALA A 216 -8.99 -2.66 5.67
C ALA A 216 -8.79 -2.60 7.20
N ALA A 217 -9.82 -2.95 7.98
CA ALA A 217 -9.73 -3.00 9.44
C ALA A 217 -8.69 -4.02 9.94
N SER A 218 -8.37 -5.06 9.16
CA SER A 218 -7.30 -6.02 9.50
C SER A 218 -5.89 -5.43 9.34
N LEU A 219 -5.76 -4.29 8.65
CA LEU A 219 -4.50 -3.62 8.35
C LEU A 219 -4.20 -2.41 9.23
N ASP A 220 -5.13 -1.95 10.09
CA ASP A 220 -4.97 -0.70 10.87
C ASP A 220 -3.80 -0.72 11.88
N GLU A 221 -3.30 -1.90 12.26
CA GLU A 221 -2.10 -2.05 13.10
C GLU A 221 -1.09 -3.03 12.47
N PRO A 222 -0.49 -2.69 11.31
CA PRO A 222 0.28 -3.66 10.55
C PRO A 222 1.61 -3.98 11.24
N LEU A 223 2.18 -3.00 11.95
CA LEU A 223 3.50 -3.07 12.57
C LEU A 223 3.43 -3.19 14.10
N ALA A 224 2.27 -2.98 14.73
CA ALA A 224 2.17 -3.00 16.19
C ALA A 224 2.61 -4.38 16.73
N GLY A 225 3.54 -4.37 17.69
CA GLY A 225 4.08 -5.60 18.29
C GLY A 225 5.04 -6.39 17.39
N THR A 226 5.46 -5.86 16.24
CA THR A 226 6.46 -6.50 15.36
C THR A 226 7.89 -6.05 15.68
N ALA A 227 8.88 -6.89 15.36
CA ALA A 227 10.29 -6.53 15.45
C ALA A 227 10.64 -5.28 14.63
N LEU A 228 9.95 -5.06 13.49
CA LEU A 228 10.15 -3.88 12.66
C LEU A 228 9.70 -2.59 13.36
N ALA A 229 8.61 -2.62 14.14
CA ALA A 229 8.22 -1.47 14.96
C ALA A 229 9.24 -1.16 16.07
N ASP A 230 9.88 -2.17 16.64
CA ASP A 230 10.95 -1.98 17.63
C ASP A 230 12.21 -1.38 16.99
N VAL A 231 12.56 -1.82 15.78
CA VAL A 231 13.64 -1.23 14.97
C VAL A 231 13.31 0.22 14.61
N ALA A 232 12.12 0.51 14.11
CA ALA A 232 11.69 1.88 13.77
C ALA A 232 11.76 2.80 15.00
N ARG A 233 11.24 2.35 16.16
CA ARG A 233 11.33 3.09 17.42
C ARG A 233 12.78 3.37 17.83
N THR A 234 13.68 2.41 17.60
CA THR A 234 15.11 2.59 17.88
C THR A 234 15.75 3.63 16.95
N ILE A 235 15.36 3.66 15.67
CA ILE A 235 15.86 4.66 14.71
C ILE A 235 15.38 6.06 15.07
N ASP A 236 14.12 6.20 15.51
CA ASP A 236 13.51 7.48 15.87
C ASP A 236 14.00 8.01 17.24
N ASP A 237 14.60 7.14 18.07
CA ASP A 237 15.19 7.49 19.36
C ASP A 237 16.74 7.46 19.30
N PRO A 238 17.40 8.62 19.15
CA PRO A 238 18.86 8.69 19.03
C PRO A 238 19.60 8.21 20.28
N VAL A 239 18.96 8.23 21.46
CA VAL A 239 19.56 7.73 22.71
C VAL A 239 19.54 6.21 22.71
N LEU A 240 18.40 5.58 22.36
CA LEU A 240 18.33 4.13 22.23
C LEU A 240 19.28 3.62 21.15
N LEU A 241 19.37 4.30 20.02
CA LEU A 241 20.32 3.95 18.97
C LEU A 241 21.76 4.05 19.47
N ALA A 242 22.14 5.13 20.15
CA ALA A 242 23.49 5.29 20.72
C ALA A 242 23.83 4.20 21.75
N GLN A 243 22.91 3.87 22.66
CA GLN A 243 23.07 2.76 23.61
C GLN A 243 23.27 1.42 22.90
N ARG A 244 22.50 1.18 21.83
CA ARG A 244 22.56 -0.05 21.03
C ARG A 244 23.86 -0.17 20.24
N LEU A 245 24.44 0.96 19.84
CA LEU A 245 25.78 1.05 19.26
C LEU A 245 26.90 0.96 20.31
N GLY A 246 26.58 0.78 21.59
CA GLY A 246 27.57 0.70 22.67
C GLY A 246 28.26 2.03 22.97
N LEU A 247 27.64 3.16 22.58
CA LEU A 247 28.08 4.50 22.95
C LEU A 247 27.55 4.84 24.34
N SER A 248 28.38 5.45 25.19
CA SER A 248 27.94 5.92 26.50
C SER A 248 27.12 7.19 26.35
N VAL A 249 25.84 7.16 26.74
CA VAL A 249 24.94 8.33 26.72
C VAL A 249 24.79 8.90 28.12
#